data_AF-A0A453M045-F1
#
_entry.id   AF-A0A453M045-F1
#
_cell.length_a   1.000
_cell.length_b   1.000
_cell.length_c   1.000
_cell.angle_alpha   90.00
_cell.angle_beta   90.00
_cell.angle_gamma   90.00
#
_symmetry.space_group_name_H-M   'P 1'
#
loop_
_entity.id
_entity.type
_entity.pdbx_description
1 polymer ?
#
loop_
_entity_poly.entity_id
_entity_poly.type
_entity_poly.pdbx_seq_one_letter_code
_entity_poly.pdbx_strand_id
1 'polypeptide(L)'
;NHEGTCFLNMDDLNEIKDFMQDFASNHIIPYMEQKIRVLNQQVATTRKGFRNQIKNLWWRKRDDVPEAANGPMYTFTSIESQIRVLSDYAFMLRDYELALSNYRLLSTDYKLDKAWKRFAGVQEMSGLCYFMLDQSRKDAEYCMENAFTTYLRIGSSGQRNATRCGLWWAEMLKTRGQHREASTVYFRISNEEPSLHSAVLLEQAACCYLLSSPRMLRKYGFHLILAGNSYYLSDQKQHAVRAYRNALFVYKQNPWSYINNHVHFNVGRWYGVLGIFDVAIKHLLEVIACSHQSLTTQSMFLNDFFHFVQSTGEKFDVYKLQLPVFNMSSLRVVNEDHRTYASNADVDVNESIWQELEEELIPSSSVVRTNWLDTQPKSSPFRNNKACVCVAGEAVKLNVELKNPLQISVNVSGISLICQLSTNLNASETGALTTAAEEDIASTKPSISTFESDGNNFTVSKLDIVLGGGETKR
;
A
#
# COMPACT_ATOMS: atom_id res chain seq x y z
N ASN A 1 -2.96 -27.46 -41.26
CA ASN A 1 -2.10 -28.54 -40.72
C ASN A 1 -2.46 -28.77 -39.27
N HIS A 2 -3.41 -29.68 -39.06
CA HIS A 2 -3.81 -30.17 -37.74
C HIS A 2 -2.72 -31.09 -37.18
N GLU A 3 -2.55 -30.97 -35.86
CA GLU A 3 -2.25 -32.05 -34.91
C GLU A 3 -0.91 -32.78 -35.01
N GLY A 4 0.03 -32.28 -34.22
CA GLY A 4 1.19 -33.02 -33.72
C GLY A 4 1.38 -32.79 -32.21
N THR A 5 0.28 -32.75 -31.46
CA THR A 5 0.33 -32.75 -29.99
C THR A 5 0.59 -34.17 -29.53
N CYS A 6 1.83 -34.43 -29.12
CA CYS A 6 2.24 -35.67 -28.47
C CYS A 6 1.49 -35.77 -27.13
N PHE A 7 0.38 -36.49 -27.11
CA PHE A 7 -0.35 -36.80 -25.90
C PHE A 7 0.04 -38.21 -25.46
N LEU A 8 0.76 -38.29 -24.33
CA LEU A 8 0.87 -39.55 -23.59
C LEU A 8 -0.56 -39.99 -23.27
N ASN A 9 -0.94 -41.20 -23.70
CA ASN A 9 -2.22 -41.77 -23.34
C ASN A 9 -2.15 -42.29 -21.88
N MET A 10 -3.27 -42.76 -21.34
CA MET A 10 -3.30 -43.24 -19.95
C MET A 10 -2.43 -44.48 -19.73
N ASP A 11 -2.25 -45.31 -20.76
CA ASP A 11 -1.40 -46.50 -20.69
C ASP A 11 0.08 -46.09 -20.62
N ASP A 12 0.51 -45.11 -21.44
CA ASP A 12 1.87 -44.54 -21.39
C ASP A 12 2.17 -43.94 -20.00
N LEU A 13 1.20 -43.24 -19.41
CA LEU A 13 1.34 -42.68 -18.06
C LEU A 13 1.45 -43.77 -16.99
N ASN A 14 0.71 -44.88 -17.14
CA ASN A 14 0.80 -46.03 -16.24
C ASN A 14 2.14 -46.75 -16.39
N GLU A 15 2.62 -46.98 -17.62
CA GLU A 15 3.92 -47.59 -17.87
C GLU A 15 5.07 -46.75 -17.31
N ILE A 16 5.03 -45.42 -17.50
CA ILE A 16 6.02 -44.51 -16.90
C ILE A 16 5.99 -44.60 -15.38
N LYS A 17 4.80 -44.66 -14.77
CA LYS A 17 4.65 -44.78 -13.33
C LYS A 17 5.22 -46.11 -12.81
N ASP A 18 4.88 -47.22 -13.46
CA ASP A 18 5.34 -48.55 -13.08
C ASP A 18 6.86 -48.68 -13.25
N PHE A 19 7.40 -48.17 -14.36
CA PHE A 19 8.84 -48.08 -14.58
C PHE A 19 9.53 -47.24 -13.50
N MET A 20 8.99 -46.05 -13.16
CA MET A 20 9.59 -45.20 -12.14
C MET A 20 9.53 -45.84 -10.75
N GLN A 21 8.46 -46.57 -10.44
CA GLN A 21 8.33 -47.32 -9.19
C GLN A 21 9.33 -48.48 -9.11
N ASP A 22 9.46 -49.27 -10.19
CA ASP A 22 10.43 -50.35 -10.31
C ASP A 22 11.87 -49.83 -10.23
N PHE A 23 12.20 -48.82 -11.04
CA PHE A 23 13.52 -48.21 -11.08
C PHE A 23 13.94 -47.64 -9.72
N ALA A 24 13.04 -46.93 -9.04
CA ALA A 24 13.33 -46.40 -7.72
C ALA A 24 13.53 -47.52 -6.67
N SER A 25 12.63 -48.50 -6.64
CA SER A 25 12.58 -49.52 -5.58
C SER A 25 13.64 -50.60 -5.73
N ASN A 26 13.91 -51.03 -6.97
CA ASN A 26 14.79 -52.16 -7.26
C ASN A 26 16.21 -51.75 -7.68
N HIS A 27 16.41 -50.51 -8.13
CA HIS A 27 17.71 -50.04 -8.59
C HIS A 27 18.28 -48.88 -7.78
N ILE A 28 17.53 -47.77 -7.64
CA ILE A 28 18.06 -46.56 -6.98
C ILE A 28 18.26 -46.78 -5.47
N ILE A 29 17.22 -47.15 -4.73
CA ILE A 29 17.28 -47.30 -3.27
C ILE A 29 18.31 -48.38 -2.87
N PRO A 30 18.32 -49.58 -3.46
CA PRO A 30 19.30 -50.61 -3.10
C PRO A 30 20.74 -50.17 -3.38
N TYR A 31 20.98 -49.43 -4.46
CA TYR A 31 22.30 -48.86 -4.74
C TYR A 31 22.72 -47.83 -3.68
N MET A 32 21.81 -46.93 -3.27
CA MET A 32 22.06 -45.96 -2.21
C MET A 32 22.39 -46.65 -0.88
N GLU A 33 21.61 -47.66 -0.50
CA GLU A 33 21.86 -48.46 0.71
C GLU A 33 23.22 -49.16 0.68
N GLN A 34 23.57 -49.77 -0.46
CA GLN A 34 24.86 -50.41 -0.62
C GLN A 34 26.02 -49.40 -0.53
N LYS A 35 25.85 -48.21 -1.11
CA LYS A 35 26.83 -47.12 -0.96
C LYS A 35 26.97 -46.67 0.48
N ILE A 36 25.86 -46.51 1.22
CA ILE A 36 25.89 -46.18 2.65
C ILE A 36 26.67 -47.25 3.43
N ARG A 37 26.39 -48.55 3.21
CA ARG A 37 27.09 -49.65 3.91
C ARG A 37 28.60 -49.60 3.68
N VAL A 38 29.04 -49.44 2.43
CA VAL A 38 30.45 -49.37 2.06
C VAL A 38 31.12 -48.13 2.67
N LEU A 39 30.52 -46.96 2.50
CA LEU A 39 31.08 -45.71 3.01
C LEU A 39 31.11 -45.68 4.54
N ASN A 40 30.07 -46.18 5.21
CA ASN A 40 30.02 -46.21 6.67
C ASN A 40 31.10 -47.13 7.25
N GLN A 41 31.37 -48.27 6.62
CA GLN A 41 32.49 -49.14 7.00
C GLN A 41 33.85 -48.42 6.83
N GLN A 42 34.07 -47.76 5.69
CA GLN A 42 35.28 -46.97 5.44
C GLN A 42 35.46 -45.88 6.50
N VAL A 43 34.41 -45.08 6.77
CA VAL A 43 34.44 -44.02 7.78
C VAL A 43 34.69 -44.58 9.18
N ALA A 44 34.07 -45.70 9.56
CA ALA A 44 34.29 -46.33 10.85
C ALA A 44 35.74 -46.82 11.04
N THR A 45 36.35 -47.40 10.00
CA THR A 45 37.77 -47.80 10.04
C THR A 45 38.70 -46.59 10.19
N THR A 46 38.42 -45.51 9.47
CA THR A 46 39.20 -44.27 9.54
C THR A 46 39.03 -43.56 10.88
N ARG A 47 37.81 -43.51 11.45
CA ARG A 47 37.53 -42.90 12.78
C ARG A 47 38.31 -43.57 13.92
N LYS A 48 38.50 -44.90 13.87
CA LYS A 48 39.35 -45.62 14.84
C LYS A 48 40.81 -45.16 14.77
N GLY A 49 41.32 -44.80 13.59
CA GLY A 49 42.64 -44.17 13.41
C GLY A 49 42.67 -42.68 13.73
N PHE A 50 41.56 -41.96 13.50
CA PHE A 50 41.44 -40.52 13.67
C PHE A 50 41.50 -40.08 15.14
N ARG A 51 41.02 -40.90 16.08
CA ARG A 51 41.15 -40.63 17.53
C ARG A 51 42.62 -40.44 17.96
N ASN A 52 43.56 -41.08 17.25
CA ASN A 52 45.00 -40.91 17.48
C ASN A 52 45.59 -39.70 16.74
N GLN A 53 45.00 -39.28 15.62
CA GLN A 53 45.43 -38.10 14.85
C GLN A 53 44.89 -36.78 15.41
N ILE A 54 43.68 -36.77 15.99
CA ILE A 54 43.12 -35.59 16.68
C ILE A 54 44.06 -35.18 17.82
N LYS A 55 44.64 -36.11 18.58
CA LYS A 55 45.64 -35.77 19.61
C LYS A 55 46.86 -35.03 19.05
N ASN A 56 47.23 -35.27 17.80
CA ASN A 56 48.35 -34.61 17.11
C ASN A 56 47.95 -33.32 16.38
N LEU A 57 46.65 -33.12 16.10
CA LEU A 57 46.15 -31.92 15.43
C LEU A 57 46.13 -30.69 16.35
N TRP A 58 46.00 -30.89 17.66
CA TRP A 58 46.06 -29.82 18.67
C TRP A 58 47.48 -29.26 18.88
N TRP A 59 48.50 -29.93 18.34
CA TRP A 59 49.92 -29.55 18.45
C TRP A 59 50.56 -29.14 17.12
N ARG A 60 49.82 -29.15 16.00
CA ARG A 60 50.33 -28.60 14.74
C ARG A 60 50.31 -27.07 14.78
N LYS A 61 51.44 -26.46 15.13
CA LYS A 61 51.75 -25.10 14.66
C LYS A 61 51.75 -25.15 13.13
N ARG A 62 50.90 -24.35 12.48
CA ARG A 62 50.89 -24.22 11.02
C ARG A 62 52.11 -23.37 10.64
N ASP A 63 53.05 -23.97 9.91
CA ASP A 63 54.04 -23.21 9.15
C ASP A 63 53.33 -22.49 8.00
N ASP A 64 53.75 -21.25 7.76
CA ASP A 64 53.17 -20.29 6.81
C ASP A 64 53.18 -20.81 5.36
N VAL A 65 52.11 -21.50 4.95
CA VAL A 65 51.81 -21.78 3.54
C VAL A 65 50.80 -20.73 3.06
N PRO A 66 51.03 -20.06 1.92
CA PRO A 66 50.19 -18.95 1.48
C PRO A 66 48.71 -19.39 1.34
N GLU A 67 47.83 -18.66 2.05
CA GLU A 67 46.38 -18.88 2.09
C GLU A 67 45.78 -18.70 0.68
N ALA A 68 45.58 -19.80 -0.04
CA ALA A 68 44.69 -19.79 -1.19
C ALA A 68 43.26 -19.57 -0.69
N ALA A 69 42.70 -18.39 -0.97
CA ALA A 69 41.38 -17.96 -0.50
C ALA A 69 40.23 -18.93 -0.83
N ASN A 70 40.43 -19.90 -1.74
CA ASN A 70 39.54 -21.04 -2.03
C ASN A 70 40.29 -22.24 -2.67
N GLY A 71 41.46 -22.66 -2.14
CA GLY A 71 42.30 -23.77 -2.66
C GLY A 71 41.91 -25.21 -2.23
N PRO A 72 42.53 -26.27 -2.81
CA PRO A 72 41.94 -27.61 -2.98
C PRO A 72 42.14 -28.53 -1.75
N MET A 73 41.48 -28.21 -0.64
CA MET A 73 41.66 -29.01 0.59
C MET A 73 40.80 -30.28 0.66
N TYR A 74 39.74 -30.38 -0.14
CA TYR A 74 38.81 -31.52 -0.11
C TYR A 74 38.45 -31.96 -1.54
N THR A 75 39.31 -32.79 -2.14
CA THR A 75 39.02 -33.47 -3.40
C THR A 75 37.86 -34.46 -3.24
N PHE A 76 37.26 -34.92 -4.34
CA PHE A 76 36.17 -35.90 -4.29
C PHE A 76 36.57 -37.21 -3.59
N THR A 77 37.85 -37.54 -3.61
CA THR A 77 38.42 -38.73 -2.99
C THR A 77 38.79 -38.56 -1.52
N SER A 78 38.71 -37.34 -0.96
CA SER A 78 39.05 -37.10 0.44
C SER A 78 38.04 -37.79 1.37
N ILE A 79 38.49 -38.18 2.57
CA ILE A 79 37.62 -38.85 3.54
C ILE A 79 36.44 -37.95 3.95
N GLU A 80 36.66 -36.64 4.04
CA GLU A 80 35.63 -35.66 4.36
C GLU A 80 34.57 -35.58 3.26
N SER A 81 34.99 -35.62 1.99
CA SER A 81 34.06 -35.70 0.86
C SER A 81 33.29 -37.02 0.86
N GLN A 82 33.92 -38.14 1.22
CA GLN A 82 33.24 -39.44 1.37
C GLN A 82 32.23 -39.44 2.54
N ILE A 83 32.59 -38.85 3.68
CA ILE A 83 31.67 -38.64 4.82
C ILE A 83 30.50 -37.75 4.38
N ARG A 84 30.76 -36.72 3.57
CA ARG A 84 29.69 -35.84 3.07
C ARG A 84 28.71 -36.60 2.18
N VAL A 85 29.21 -37.41 1.24
CA VAL A 85 28.38 -38.27 0.38
C VAL A 85 27.58 -39.28 1.20
N LEU A 86 28.20 -39.92 2.20
CA LEU A 86 27.50 -40.81 3.14
C LEU A 86 26.35 -40.08 3.86
N SER A 87 26.61 -38.87 4.34
CA SER A 87 25.62 -38.06 5.06
C SER A 87 24.44 -37.67 4.16
N ASP A 88 24.73 -37.26 2.93
CA ASP A 88 23.71 -36.87 1.96
C ASP A 88 22.85 -38.08 1.53
N TYR A 89 23.45 -39.27 1.35
CA TYR A 89 22.68 -40.50 1.13
C TYR A 89 21.81 -40.88 2.33
N ALA A 90 22.36 -40.81 3.55
CA ALA A 90 21.60 -41.09 4.77
C ALA A 90 20.41 -40.12 4.91
N PHE A 91 20.60 -38.83 4.63
CA PHE A 91 19.52 -37.83 4.63
C PHE A 91 18.43 -38.17 3.61
N MET A 92 18.80 -38.54 2.37
CA MET A 92 17.82 -38.92 1.33
C MET A 92 17.00 -40.16 1.71
N LEU A 93 17.62 -41.14 2.38
CA LEU A 93 16.93 -42.33 2.90
C LEU A 93 16.27 -42.12 4.27
N ARG A 94 16.21 -40.87 4.75
CA ARG A 94 15.57 -40.47 6.02
C ARG A 94 16.24 -41.01 7.29
N ASP A 95 17.47 -41.50 7.20
CA ASP A 95 18.31 -41.77 8.37
C ASP A 95 18.97 -40.46 8.82
N TYR A 96 18.15 -39.58 9.39
CA TYR A 96 18.58 -38.25 9.80
C TYR A 96 19.55 -38.27 10.99
N GLU A 97 19.53 -39.32 11.82
CA GLU A 97 20.46 -39.46 12.93
C GLU A 97 21.89 -39.74 12.43
N LEU A 98 22.04 -40.70 11.49
CA LEU A 98 23.31 -40.97 10.86
C LEU A 98 23.82 -39.74 10.09
N ALA A 99 22.94 -39.07 9.33
CA ALA A 99 23.29 -37.86 8.60
C ALA A 99 23.79 -36.75 9.55
N LEU A 100 23.03 -36.45 10.61
CA LEU A 100 23.36 -35.41 11.59
C LEU A 100 24.70 -35.69 12.30
N SER A 101 24.94 -36.95 12.69
CA SER A 101 26.20 -37.33 13.35
C SER A 101 27.43 -37.07 12.47
N ASN A 102 27.32 -37.34 11.16
CA ASN A 102 28.38 -37.13 10.19
C ASN A 102 28.54 -35.65 9.82
N TYR A 103 27.44 -34.91 9.67
CA TYR A 103 27.50 -33.46 9.45
C TYR A 103 28.15 -32.72 10.62
N ARG A 104 27.83 -33.07 11.88
CA ARG A 104 28.49 -32.46 13.04
C ARG A 104 30.01 -32.68 13.04
N LEU A 105 30.45 -33.87 12.64
CA LEU A 105 31.87 -34.18 12.48
C LEU A 105 32.51 -33.25 11.43
N LEU A 106 31.98 -33.24 10.21
CA LEU A 106 32.46 -32.40 9.11
C LEU A 106 32.47 -30.91 9.44
N SER A 107 31.46 -30.46 10.19
CA SER A 107 31.36 -29.07 10.58
C SER A 107 32.54 -28.61 11.44
N THR A 108 33.10 -29.50 12.27
CA THR A 108 34.25 -29.15 13.12
C THR A 108 35.49 -28.98 12.25
N ASP A 109 35.75 -29.95 11.38
CA ASP A 109 36.90 -29.95 10.49
C ASP A 109 36.85 -28.74 9.54
N TYR A 110 35.73 -28.53 8.83
CA TYR A 110 35.57 -27.41 7.90
C TYR A 110 35.72 -26.04 8.57
N LYS A 111 35.36 -25.93 9.86
CA LYS A 111 35.53 -24.68 10.62
C LYS A 111 37.00 -24.42 10.96
N LEU A 112 37.72 -25.42 11.46
CA LEU A 112 39.15 -25.34 11.76
C LEU A 112 39.98 -25.00 10.51
N ASP A 113 39.54 -25.54 9.39
CA ASP A 113 40.16 -25.39 8.09
C ASP A 113 39.73 -24.11 7.35
N LYS A 114 38.88 -23.27 7.96
CA LYS A 114 38.34 -22.04 7.35
C LYS A 114 37.67 -22.28 5.99
N ALA A 115 37.16 -23.48 5.73
CA ALA A 115 36.48 -23.84 4.49
C ALA A 115 35.01 -23.39 4.49
N TRP A 116 34.80 -22.06 4.54
CA TRP A 116 33.53 -21.43 4.91
C TRP A 116 32.33 -21.88 4.07
N LYS A 117 32.48 -22.04 2.75
CA LYS A 117 31.38 -22.48 1.88
C LYS A 117 30.91 -23.90 2.21
N ARG A 118 31.85 -24.80 2.53
CA ARG A 118 31.56 -26.19 2.90
C ARG A 118 31.00 -26.27 4.33
N PHE A 119 31.58 -25.50 5.25
CA PHE A 119 31.07 -25.34 6.60
C PHE A 119 29.61 -24.89 6.61
N ALA A 120 29.27 -23.84 5.86
CA ALA A 120 27.90 -23.34 5.76
C ALA A 120 26.94 -24.40 5.21
N GLY A 121 27.33 -25.16 4.18
CA GLY A 121 26.48 -26.21 3.60
C GLY A 121 26.27 -27.42 4.53
N VAL A 122 27.21 -27.71 5.42
CA VAL A 122 27.03 -28.74 6.45
C VAL A 122 26.16 -28.23 7.60
N GLN A 123 26.29 -26.95 7.98
CA GLN A 123 25.42 -26.32 8.96
C GLN A 123 23.96 -26.26 8.49
N GLU A 124 23.72 -25.88 7.23
CA GLU A 124 22.37 -25.89 6.62
C GLU A 124 21.73 -27.27 6.70
N MET A 125 22.45 -28.34 6.30
CA MET A 125 21.94 -29.70 6.39
C MET A 125 21.77 -30.20 7.83
N SER A 126 22.64 -29.79 8.75
CA SER A 126 22.47 -30.12 10.18
C SER A 126 21.18 -29.52 10.72
N GLY A 127 20.88 -28.27 10.36
CA GLY A 127 19.64 -27.59 10.72
C GLY A 127 18.41 -28.32 10.19
N LEU A 128 18.45 -28.79 8.94
CA LEU A 128 17.38 -29.62 8.36
C LEU A 128 17.23 -30.97 9.08
N CYS A 129 18.33 -31.65 9.43
CA CYS A 129 18.25 -32.91 10.17
C CYS A 129 17.58 -32.71 11.54
N TYR A 130 18.00 -31.69 12.29
CA TYR A 130 17.37 -31.36 13.58
C TYR A 130 15.88 -31.04 13.44
N PHE A 131 15.48 -30.38 12.34
CA PHE A 131 14.09 -30.11 12.04
C PHE A 131 13.31 -31.39 11.73
N MET A 132 13.83 -32.26 10.86
CA MET A 132 13.16 -33.51 10.46
C MET A 132 13.06 -34.52 11.62
N LEU A 133 14.00 -34.51 12.56
CA LEU A 133 14.00 -35.36 13.76
C LEU A 133 13.12 -34.80 14.90
N ASP A 134 12.70 -33.54 14.81
CA ASP A 134 12.04 -32.78 15.88
C ASP A 134 12.74 -32.83 17.26
N GLN A 135 14.06 -33.03 17.27
CA GLN A 135 14.85 -33.22 18.51
C GLN A 135 15.18 -31.90 19.23
N SER A 136 15.45 -30.82 18.49
CA SER A 136 15.83 -29.52 19.08
C SER A 136 15.58 -28.37 18.11
N ARG A 137 14.57 -27.55 18.45
CA ARG A 137 14.26 -26.33 17.70
C ARG A 137 15.40 -25.31 17.76
N LYS A 138 15.98 -25.10 18.95
CA LYS A 138 17.05 -24.12 19.17
C LYS A 138 18.28 -24.45 18.35
N ASP A 139 18.67 -25.73 18.29
CA ASP A 139 19.84 -26.14 17.52
C ASP A 139 19.58 -26.06 16.01
N ALA A 140 18.36 -26.40 15.56
CA ALA A 140 17.99 -26.25 14.16
C ALA A 140 18.12 -24.80 13.68
N GLU A 141 17.57 -23.86 14.44
CA GLU A 141 17.64 -22.42 14.14
C GLU A 141 19.08 -21.89 14.26
N TYR A 142 19.84 -22.34 15.27
CA TYR A 142 21.25 -21.98 15.42
C TYR A 142 22.11 -22.41 14.22
N CYS A 143 21.89 -23.64 13.73
CA CYS A 143 22.57 -24.14 12.54
C CYS A 143 22.20 -23.33 11.28
N MET A 144 20.92 -23.01 11.09
CA MET A 144 20.47 -22.18 9.96
C MET A 144 21.04 -20.75 10.02
N GLU A 145 21.02 -20.12 11.20
CA GLU A 145 21.60 -18.79 11.40
C GLU A 145 23.10 -18.78 11.09
N ASN A 146 23.85 -19.77 11.58
CA ASN A 146 25.28 -19.89 11.31
C ASN A 146 25.57 -20.11 9.82
N ALA A 147 24.78 -20.94 9.15
CA ALA A 147 24.91 -21.17 7.72
C ALA A 147 24.64 -19.88 6.93
N PHE A 148 23.52 -19.21 7.20
CA PHE A 148 23.11 -17.97 6.56
C PHE A 148 24.17 -16.87 6.72
N THR A 149 24.58 -16.59 7.96
CA THR A 149 25.59 -15.57 8.26
C THR A 149 26.96 -15.90 7.65
N THR A 150 27.33 -17.19 7.60
CA THR A 150 28.55 -17.60 6.91
C THR A 150 28.46 -17.37 5.40
N TYR A 151 27.32 -17.68 4.76
CA TYR A 151 27.13 -17.44 3.34
C TYR A 151 27.18 -15.95 2.99
N LEU A 152 26.57 -15.09 3.82
CA LEU A 152 26.66 -13.64 3.63
C LEU A 152 28.11 -13.13 3.76
N ARG A 153 28.87 -13.65 4.74
CA ARG A 153 30.28 -13.28 4.94
C ARG A 153 31.19 -13.64 3.76
N ILE A 154 30.83 -14.65 2.96
CA ILE A 154 31.57 -15.02 1.74
C ILE A 154 31.39 -13.97 0.63
N GLY A 155 30.36 -13.12 0.71
CA GLY A 155 30.07 -12.08 -0.27
C GLY A 155 29.27 -12.58 -1.48
N SER A 156 29.48 -11.96 -2.64
CA SER A 156 28.66 -12.17 -3.85
C SER A 156 28.54 -13.64 -4.28
N SER A 157 29.61 -14.42 -4.16
CA SER A 157 29.61 -15.86 -4.50
C SER A 157 28.79 -16.73 -3.52
N GLY A 158 28.51 -16.21 -2.32
CA GLY A 158 27.68 -16.83 -1.29
C GLY A 158 26.21 -16.43 -1.36
N GLN A 159 25.87 -15.32 -2.02
CA GLN A 159 24.53 -14.72 -1.95
C GLN A 159 23.40 -15.68 -2.34
N ARG A 160 23.54 -16.43 -3.44
CA ARG A 160 22.51 -17.41 -3.86
C ARG A 160 22.29 -18.50 -2.82
N ASN A 161 23.35 -18.93 -2.13
CA ASN A 161 23.27 -19.93 -1.07
C ASN A 161 22.66 -19.32 0.20
N ALA A 162 22.98 -18.06 0.53
CA ALA A 162 22.34 -17.34 1.64
C ALA A 162 20.83 -17.24 1.41
N THR A 163 20.41 -16.85 0.20
CA THR A 163 18.99 -16.84 -0.18
C THR A 163 18.34 -18.21 0.01
N ARG A 164 18.91 -19.27 -0.56
CA ARG A 164 18.36 -20.62 -0.43
C ARG A 164 18.24 -21.05 1.04
N CYS A 165 19.31 -20.86 1.81
CA CYS A 165 19.35 -21.19 3.23
C CYS A 165 18.27 -20.42 4.01
N GLY A 166 18.12 -19.12 3.74
CA GLY A 166 17.10 -18.29 4.36
C GLY A 166 15.67 -18.73 3.98
N LEU A 167 15.44 -19.16 2.74
CA LEU A 167 14.13 -19.69 2.33
C LEU A 167 13.79 -20.98 3.09
N TRP A 168 14.73 -21.93 3.18
CA TRP A 168 14.53 -23.13 3.99
C TRP A 168 14.24 -22.80 5.45
N TRP A 169 14.99 -21.86 6.01
CA TRP A 169 14.79 -21.42 7.38
C TRP A 169 13.41 -20.78 7.58
N ALA A 170 12.98 -19.91 6.67
CA ALA A 170 11.65 -19.30 6.74
C ALA A 170 10.52 -20.35 6.62
N GLU A 171 10.65 -21.35 5.76
CA GLU A 171 9.67 -22.45 5.65
C GLU A 171 9.64 -23.33 6.90
N MET A 172 10.79 -23.64 7.50
CA MET A 172 10.86 -24.34 8.79
C MET A 172 10.14 -23.57 9.91
N LEU A 173 10.20 -22.24 9.91
CA LEU A 173 9.48 -21.40 10.86
C LEU A 173 7.97 -21.38 10.55
N LYS A 174 7.58 -21.24 9.28
CA LYS A 174 6.17 -21.23 8.85
C LYS A 174 5.44 -22.53 9.16
N THR A 175 6.07 -23.68 8.92
CA THR A 175 5.50 -25.00 9.25
C THR A 175 5.22 -25.17 10.74
N ARG A 176 5.93 -24.42 11.59
CA ARG A 176 5.74 -24.37 13.05
C ARG A 176 4.84 -23.20 13.51
N GLY A 177 4.18 -22.49 12.59
CA GLY A 177 3.31 -21.34 12.88
C GLY A 177 4.06 -20.06 13.30
N GLN A 178 5.39 -20.02 13.21
CA GLN A 178 6.24 -18.89 13.60
C GLN A 178 6.38 -17.88 12.46
N HIS A 179 5.25 -17.35 12.02
CA HIS A 179 5.20 -16.43 10.89
C HIS A 179 5.94 -15.12 11.18
N ARG A 180 5.91 -14.63 12.43
CA ARG A 180 6.64 -13.40 12.80
C ARG A 180 8.15 -13.55 12.63
N GLU A 181 8.70 -14.68 13.07
CA GLU A 181 10.10 -15.01 12.95
C GLU A 181 10.47 -15.25 11.49
N ALA A 182 9.64 -15.98 10.74
CA ALA A 182 9.82 -16.20 9.30
C ALA A 182 9.88 -14.88 8.52
N SER A 183 9.02 -13.91 8.88
CA SER A 183 9.06 -12.58 8.29
C SER A 183 10.39 -11.86 8.51
N THR A 184 11.00 -12.05 9.68
CA THR A 184 12.30 -11.44 10.00
C THR A 184 13.39 -12.07 9.14
N VAL A 185 13.31 -13.37 8.87
CA VAL A 185 14.23 -14.05 7.95
C VAL A 185 14.05 -13.53 6.53
N TYR A 186 12.83 -13.48 5.98
CA TYR A 186 12.59 -12.92 4.64
C TYR A 186 13.12 -11.48 4.50
N PHE A 187 12.92 -10.65 5.51
CA PHE A 187 13.46 -9.28 5.54
C PHE A 187 15.00 -9.23 5.56
N ARG A 188 15.67 -10.23 6.17
CA ARG A 188 17.13 -10.35 6.14
C ARG A 188 17.65 -10.87 4.81
N ILE A 189 16.88 -11.72 4.12
CA ILE A 189 17.24 -12.18 2.78
C ILE A 189 17.06 -11.03 1.77
N SER A 190 16.04 -10.19 1.96
CA SER A 190 15.88 -8.97 1.17
C SER A 190 17.06 -8.05 1.47
N ASN A 191 18.04 -8.04 0.58
CA ASN A 191 19.22 -7.20 0.67
C ASN A 191 18.84 -5.71 0.67
N GLU A 192 19.77 -4.83 1.05
CA GLU A 192 19.50 -3.38 1.14
C GLU A 192 19.19 -2.75 -0.23
N GLU A 193 19.74 -3.30 -1.32
CA GLU A 193 19.51 -2.76 -2.66
C GLU A 193 18.14 -3.19 -3.23
N PRO A 194 17.31 -2.22 -3.67
CA PRO A 194 16.05 -2.52 -4.34
C PRO A 194 16.28 -3.37 -5.59
N SER A 195 15.64 -4.53 -5.63
CA SER A 195 15.73 -5.49 -6.73
C SER A 195 14.46 -6.32 -6.78
N LEU A 196 14.22 -7.00 -7.90
CA LEU A 196 13.08 -7.91 -8.01
C LEU A 196 13.14 -9.01 -6.95
N HIS A 197 14.36 -9.45 -6.64
CA HIS A 197 14.64 -10.38 -5.55
C HIS A 197 14.17 -9.84 -4.19
N SER A 198 14.58 -8.61 -3.85
CA SER A 198 14.17 -7.94 -2.61
C SER A 198 12.65 -7.74 -2.56
N ALA A 199 12.03 -7.33 -3.67
CA ALA A 199 10.59 -7.10 -3.76
C ALA A 199 9.76 -8.34 -3.39
N VAL A 200 10.08 -9.49 -3.98
CA VAL A 200 9.38 -10.75 -3.72
C VAL A 200 9.53 -11.17 -2.26
N LEU A 201 10.74 -11.05 -1.69
CA LEU A 201 11.00 -11.43 -0.29
C LEU A 201 10.30 -10.51 0.70
N LEU A 202 10.28 -9.20 0.45
CA LEU A 202 9.54 -8.24 1.26
C LEU A 202 8.03 -8.52 1.22
N GLU A 203 7.51 -8.95 0.08
CA GLU A 203 6.11 -9.36 -0.03
C GLU A 203 5.82 -10.65 0.75
N GLN A 204 6.72 -11.64 0.71
CA GLN A 204 6.61 -12.84 1.55
C GLN A 204 6.68 -12.50 3.05
N ALA A 205 7.55 -11.56 3.43
CA ALA A 205 7.62 -11.02 4.78
C ALA A 205 6.29 -10.36 5.18
N ALA A 206 5.70 -9.55 4.30
CA ALA A 206 4.39 -8.96 4.53
C ALA A 206 3.33 -10.04 4.80
N CYS A 207 3.23 -11.05 3.93
CA CYS A 207 2.26 -12.15 4.07
C CYS A 207 2.42 -12.87 5.42
N CYS A 208 3.66 -13.06 5.89
CA CYS A 208 3.92 -13.65 7.19
C CYS A 208 3.38 -12.78 8.36
N TYR A 209 3.48 -11.45 8.30
CA TYR A 209 2.85 -10.57 9.30
C TYR A 209 1.31 -10.58 9.26
N LEU A 210 0.72 -10.88 8.10
CA LEU A 210 -0.73 -11.03 7.97
C LEU A 210 -1.23 -12.32 8.63
N LEU A 211 -0.43 -13.39 8.55
CA LEU A 211 -0.70 -14.72 9.09
C LEU A 211 -0.26 -14.90 10.55
N SER A 212 0.51 -13.97 11.12
CA SER A 212 0.93 -14.06 12.52
C SER A 212 -0.25 -13.95 13.49
N SER A 213 -0.09 -14.55 14.67
CA SER A 213 -1.05 -14.42 15.78
C SER A 213 -0.36 -13.72 16.96
N PRO A 214 -0.76 -12.48 17.32
CA PRO A 214 -1.79 -11.65 16.69
C PRO A 214 -1.38 -11.10 15.31
N ARG A 215 -2.38 -10.74 14.50
CA ARG A 215 -2.18 -10.20 13.14
C ARG A 215 -1.53 -8.83 13.21
N MET A 216 -0.44 -8.63 12.45
CA MET A 216 0.34 -7.39 12.49
C MET A 216 0.11 -6.53 11.24
N LEU A 217 -1.12 -6.00 11.08
CA LEU A 217 -1.54 -5.27 9.87
C LEU A 217 -0.64 -4.06 9.54
N ARG A 218 -0.17 -3.32 10.55
CA ARG A 218 0.76 -2.20 10.35
C ARG A 218 2.08 -2.65 9.70
N LYS A 219 2.64 -3.77 10.17
CA LYS A 219 3.88 -4.32 9.61
C LYS A 219 3.64 -4.90 8.22
N TYR A 220 2.50 -5.55 8.00
CA TYR A 220 2.06 -6.01 6.68
C TYR A 220 2.03 -4.85 5.67
N GLY A 221 1.30 -3.76 5.96
CA GLY A 221 1.23 -2.59 5.08
C GLY A 221 2.60 -1.97 4.81
N PHE A 222 3.45 -1.88 5.85
CA PHE A 222 4.79 -1.30 5.72
C PHE A 222 5.68 -2.11 4.77
N HIS A 223 5.69 -3.44 4.90
CA HIS A 223 6.49 -4.31 4.03
C HIS A 223 5.95 -4.34 2.59
N LEU A 224 4.64 -4.21 2.39
CA LEU A 224 4.06 -4.05 1.05
C LEU A 224 4.50 -2.75 0.37
N ILE A 225 4.64 -1.65 1.10
CA ILE A 225 5.18 -0.39 0.53
C ILE A 225 6.64 -0.60 0.11
N LEU A 226 7.47 -1.23 0.95
CA LEU A 226 8.86 -1.52 0.60
C LEU A 226 8.95 -2.45 -0.63
N ALA A 227 8.11 -3.48 -0.67
CA ALA A 227 8.01 -4.40 -1.81
C ALA A 227 7.58 -3.66 -3.09
N GLY A 228 6.55 -2.81 -3.00
CA GLY A 228 6.04 -2.07 -4.14
C GLY A 228 7.06 -1.08 -4.72
N ASN A 229 7.82 -0.39 -3.87
CA ASN A 229 8.91 0.47 -4.33
C ASN A 229 9.99 -0.36 -5.06
N SER A 230 10.35 -1.51 -4.50
CA SER A 230 11.33 -2.42 -5.11
C SER A 230 10.85 -3.00 -6.45
N TYR A 231 9.56 -3.34 -6.56
CA TYR A 231 8.94 -3.75 -7.82
C TYR A 231 8.99 -2.63 -8.86
N TYR A 232 8.66 -1.40 -8.47
CA TYR A 232 8.70 -0.25 -9.37
C TYR A 232 10.11 0.01 -9.92
N LEU A 233 11.12 0.03 -9.04
CA LEU A 233 12.53 0.19 -9.43
C LEU A 233 13.05 -0.97 -10.30
N SER A 234 12.37 -2.13 -10.26
CA SER A 234 12.66 -3.30 -11.09
C SER A 234 11.80 -3.38 -12.35
N ASP A 235 11.16 -2.27 -12.75
CA ASP A 235 10.25 -2.15 -13.90
C ASP A 235 8.99 -3.04 -13.85
N GLN A 236 8.63 -3.55 -12.67
CA GLN A 236 7.45 -4.38 -12.43
C GLN A 236 6.27 -3.53 -11.95
N LYS A 237 5.82 -2.58 -12.78
CA LYS A 237 4.81 -1.57 -12.43
C LYS A 237 3.47 -2.17 -11.97
N GLN A 238 3.02 -3.24 -12.60
CA GLN A 238 1.77 -3.93 -12.22
C GLN A 238 1.85 -4.53 -10.81
N HIS A 239 2.98 -5.16 -10.46
CA HIS A 239 3.20 -5.70 -9.12
C HIS A 239 3.35 -4.59 -8.08
N ALA A 240 3.99 -3.47 -8.45
CA ALA A 240 4.10 -2.29 -7.59
C ALA A 240 2.72 -1.72 -7.22
N VAL A 241 1.86 -1.50 -8.22
CA VAL A 241 0.48 -1.05 -8.03
C VAL A 241 -0.30 -2.03 -7.16
N ARG A 242 -0.22 -3.33 -7.42
CA ARG A 242 -0.90 -4.37 -6.61
C ARG A 242 -0.46 -4.32 -5.15
N ALA A 243 0.84 -4.22 -4.88
CA ALA A 243 1.37 -4.15 -3.52
C ALA A 243 0.87 -2.90 -2.78
N TYR A 244 0.92 -1.73 -3.42
CA TYR A 244 0.45 -0.48 -2.82
C TYR A 244 -1.08 -0.45 -2.63
N ARG A 245 -1.87 -1.02 -3.55
CA ARG A 245 -3.32 -1.16 -3.37
C ARG A 245 -3.65 -2.01 -2.14
N ASN A 246 -2.94 -3.12 -1.95
CA ASN A 246 -3.09 -3.94 -0.75
C ASN A 246 -2.73 -3.17 0.52
N ALA A 247 -1.71 -2.32 0.45
CA ALA A 247 -1.33 -1.43 1.55
C ALA A 247 -2.40 -0.36 1.85
N LEU A 248 -3.09 0.19 0.84
CA LEU A 248 -4.18 1.16 1.04
C LEU A 248 -5.31 0.62 1.90
N PHE A 249 -5.67 -0.66 1.76
CA PHE A 249 -6.71 -1.26 2.62
C PHE A 249 -6.35 -1.21 4.11
N VAL A 250 -5.06 -1.24 4.44
CA VAL A 250 -4.58 -1.09 5.82
C VAL A 250 -4.63 0.36 6.26
N TYR A 251 -4.20 1.29 5.41
CA TYR A 251 -4.00 2.68 5.80
C TYR A 251 -5.26 3.55 5.71
N LYS A 252 -6.21 3.21 4.84
CA LYS A 252 -7.47 3.96 4.68
C LYS A 252 -8.29 4.04 5.98
N GLN A 253 -8.18 3.03 6.83
CA GLN A 253 -8.89 2.97 8.11
C GLN A 253 -8.17 3.69 9.26
N ASN A 254 -6.96 4.23 9.01
CA ASN A 254 -6.09 4.78 10.04
C ASN A 254 -5.80 6.27 9.80
N PRO A 255 -5.54 7.06 10.87
CA PRO A 255 -5.28 8.50 10.76
C PRO A 255 -3.89 8.85 10.21
N TRP A 256 -3.18 7.92 9.56
CA TRP A 256 -1.81 8.13 9.09
C TRP A 256 -1.78 8.81 7.73
N SER A 257 -2.09 10.11 7.72
CA SER A 257 -2.17 10.94 6.51
C SER A 257 -0.90 10.87 5.66
N TYR A 258 0.30 10.97 6.25
CA TYR A 258 1.56 10.97 5.50
C TYR A 258 1.78 9.71 4.65
N ILE A 259 1.59 8.53 5.24
CA ILE A 259 1.78 7.27 4.50
C ILE A 259 0.66 7.07 3.49
N ASN A 260 -0.57 7.48 3.83
CA ASN A 260 -1.70 7.39 2.92
C ASN A 260 -1.45 8.25 1.67
N ASN A 261 -0.99 9.49 1.85
CA ASN A 261 -0.65 10.41 0.77
C ASN A 261 0.49 9.87 -0.10
N HIS A 262 1.53 9.32 0.51
CA HIS A 262 2.64 8.67 -0.21
C HIS A 262 2.12 7.54 -1.11
N VAL A 263 1.24 6.69 -0.58
CA VAL A 263 0.71 5.55 -1.34
C VAL A 263 -0.23 6.03 -2.46
N HIS A 264 -1.15 6.95 -2.18
CA HIS A 264 -2.03 7.54 -3.19
C HIS A 264 -1.27 8.23 -4.31
N PHE A 265 -0.25 9.03 -3.98
CA PHE A 265 0.56 9.72 -4.98
C PHE A 265 1.27 8.75 -5.93
N ASN A 266 1.98 7.75 -5.38
CA ASN A 266 2.71 6.79 -6.20
C ASN A 266 1.77 5.92 -7.04
N VAL A 267 0.68 5.41 -6.46
CA VAL A 267 -0.31 4.61 -7.19
C VAL A 267 -0.95 5.42 -8.31
N GLY A 268 -1.32 6.68 -8.04
CA GLY A 268 -1.87 7.59 -9.05
C GLY A 268 -0.92 7.76 -10.23
N ARG A 269 0.34 8.09 -9.96
CA ARG A 269 1.37 8.25 -11.00
C ARG A 269 1.61 6.96 -11.79
N TRP A 270 1.70 5.81 -11.12
CA TRP A 270 1.94 4.53 -11.79
C TRP A 270 0.75 4.07 -12.64
N TYR A 271 -0.48 4.31 -12.20
CA TYR A 271 -1.66 4.09 -13.03
C TYR A 271 -1.67 4.97 -14.26
N GLY A 272 -1.27 6.24 -14.14
CA GLY A 272 -1.13 7.15 -15.28
C GLY A 272 -0.10 6.63 -16.29
N VAL A 273 1.05 6.12 -15.83
CA VAL A 273 2.06 5.48 -16.69
C VAL A 273 1.55 4.20 -17.35
N LEU A 274 0.65 3.46 -16.70
CA LEU A 274 -0.01 2.29 -17.26
C LEU A 274 -1.19 2.62 -18.21
N GLY A 275 -1.50 3.91 -18.42
CA GLY A 275 -2.60 4.37 -19.28
C GLY A 275 -3.99 4.25 -18.65
N ILE A 276 -4.10 3.97 -17.35
CA ILE A 276 -5.37 3.85 -16.62
C ILE A 276 -5.67 5.19 -15.94
N PHE A 277 -6.03 6.18 -16.75
CA PHE A 277 -6.13 7.58 -16.30
C PHE A 277 -7.27 7.83 -15.33
N ASP A 278 -8.42 7.17 -15.50
CA ASP A 278 -9.60 7.35 -14.63
C ASP A 278 -9.29 6.99 -13.17
N VAL A 279 -8.53 5.92 -12.94
CA VAL A 279 -8.07 5.49 -11.61
C VAL A 279 -6.93 6.38 -11.11
N ALA A 280 -6.01 6.77 -12.00
CA ALA A 280 -4.89 7.66 -11.66
C ALA A 280 -5.39 9.00 -11.07
N ILE A 281 -6.35 9.62 -11.76
CA ILE A 281 -6.96 10.90 -11.40
C ILE A 281 -7.63 10.79 -10.02
N LYS A 282 -8.39 9.72 -9.76
CA LYS A 282 -9.02 9.49 -8.45
C LYS A 282 -8.00 9.45 -7.31
N HIS A 283 -6.85 8.79 -7.51
CA HIS A 283 -5.80 8.73 -6.49
C HIS A 283 -5.10 10.08 -6.29
N LEU A 284 -4.84 10.85 -7.35
CA LEU A 284 -4.21 12.17 -7.25
C LEU A 284 -5.12 13.19 -6.54
N LEU A 285 -6.43 13.12 -6.77
CA LEU A 285 -7.41 13.97 -6.08
C LEU A 285 -7.38 13.84 -4.56
N GLU A 286 -7.00 12.67 -4.03
CA GLU A 286 -6.84 12.47 -2.59
C GLU A 286 -5.67 13.25 -2.00
N VAL A 287 -4.68 13.64 -2.83
CA VAL A 287 -3.42 14.22 -2.37
C VAL A 287 -3.28 15.71 -2.72
N ILE A 288 -4.01 16.23 -3.70
CA ILE A 288 -3.88 17.64 -4.14
C ILE A 288 -4.15 18.63 -3.00
N ALA A 289 -5.19 18.41 -2.18
CA ALA A 289 -5.56 19.30 -1.08
C ALA A 289 -4.70 19.15 0.20
N CYS A 290 -3.56 18.46 0.13
CA CYS A 290 -2.69 18.22 1.28
C CYS A 290 -1.91 19.47 1.71
N SER A 291 -2.47 20.23 2.65
CA SER A 291 -1.92 21.50 3.16
C SER A 291 -0.55 21.42 3.86
N HIS A 292 -0.11 20.24 4.32
CA HIS A 292 1.18 20.04 4.99
C HIS A 292 2.34 19.77 4.03
N GLN A 293 2.08 19.57 2.74
CA GLN A 293 3.12 19.36 1.74
C GLN A 293 3.78 20.70 1.35
N SER A 294 5.00 20.66 0.82
CA SER A 294 5.65 21.87 0.32
C SER A 294 4.99 22.37 -0.97
N LEU A 295 5.09 23.68 -1.23
CA LEU A 295 4.61 24.30 -2.47
C LEU A 295 5.12 23.57 -3.73
N THR A 296 6.41 23.17 -3.74
CA THR A 296 7.00 22.39 -4.84
C THR A 296 6.32 21.04 -5.04
N THR A 297 6.08 20.31 -3.96
CA THR A 297 5.47 18.97 -4.01
C THR A 297 4.02 19.06 -4.45
N GLN A 298 3.28 20.02 -3.90
CA GLN A 298 1.89 20.25 -4.29
C GLN A 298 1.79 20.67 -5.77
N SER A 299 2.74 21.49 -6.25
CA SER A 299 2.79 21.89 -7.66
C SER A 299 3.05 20.69 -8.57
N MET A 300 3.93 19.77 -8.18
CA MET A 300 4.14 18.52 -8.89
C MET A 300 2.85 17.68 -8.95
N PHE A 301 2.12 17.54 -7.85
CA PHE A 301 0.85 16.78 -7.83
C PHE A 301 -0.20 17.39 -8.77
N LEU A 302 -0.31 18.72 -8.76
CA LEU A 302 -1.25 19.43 -9.61
C LEU A 302 -0.88 19.32 -11.10
N ASN A 303 0.42 19.40 -11.43
CA ASN A 303 0.92 19.22 -12.80
C ASN A 303 0.65 17.79 -13.31
N ASP A 304 0.95 16.76 -12.51
CA ASP A 304 0.67 15.36 -12.86
C ASP A 304 -0.84 15.14 -13.09
N PHE A 305 -1.68 15.73 -12.22
CA PHE A 305 -3.13 15.67 -12.36
C PHE A 305 -3.60 16.30 -13.68
N PHE A 306 -3.18 17.53 -14.00
CA PHE A 306 -3.57 18.18 -15.25
C PHE A 306 -3.06 17.42 -16.48
N HIS A 307 -1.83 16.89 -16.43
CA HIS A 307 -1.29 16.08 -17.51
C HIS A 307 -2.15 14.84 -17.79
N PHE A 308 -2.57 14.11 -16.75
CA PHE A 308 -3.42 12.94 -16.93
C PHE A 308 -4.85 13.30 -17.36
N VAL A 309 -5.43 14.37 -16.84
CA VAL A 309 -6.74 14.86 -17.31
C VAL A 309 -6.67 15.25 -18.78
N GLN A 310 -5.66 16.01 -19.21
CA GLN A 310 -5.46 16.36 -20.63
C GLN A 310 -5.30 15.12 -21.51
N SER A 311 -4.61 14.10 -21.00
CA SER A 311 -4.41 12.83 -21.72
C SER A 311 -5.70 12.02 -21.91
N THR A 312 -6.75 12.24 -21.10
CA THR A 312 -8.05 11.60 -21.32
C THR A 312 -8.82 12.18 -22.51
N GLY A 313 -8.57 13.44 -22.88
CA GLY A 313 -9.32 14.15 -23.91
C GLY A 313 -10.78 14.46 -23.56
N GLU A 314 -11.22 14.14 -22.34
CA GLU A 314 -12.59 14.33 -21.87
C GLU A 314 -12.68 15.47 -20.86
N LYS A 315 -13.88 16.06 -20.74
CA LYS A 315 -14.18 16.97 -19.63
C LYS A 315 -14.34 16.14 -18.36
N PHE A 316 -13.47 16.38 -17.38
CA PHE A 316 -13.51 15.66 -16.11
C PHE A 316 -14.11 16.55 -15.02
N ASP A 317 -15.26 16.14 -14.49
CA ASP A 317 -15.91 16.86 -13.40
C ASP A 317 -15.24 16.56 -12.06
N VAL A 318 -14.66 17.59 -11.45
CA VAL A 318 -13.91 17.48 -10.18
C VAL A 318 -14.80 17.84 -8.99
N TYR A 319 -15.75 16.97 -8.63
CA TYR A 319 -16.65 17.25 -7.50
C TYR A 319 -15.96 17.22 -6.12
N LYS A 320 -14.87 16.45 -6.00
CA LYS A 320 -14.18 16.24 -4.71
C LYS A 320 -13.29 17.42 -4.31
N LEU A 321 -12.77 18.17 -5.27
CA LEU A 321 -11.81 19.25 -5.05
C LEU A 321 -12.53 20.58 -5.17
N GLN A 322 -13.20 21.02 -4.10
CA GLN A 322 -13.89 22.31 -4.08
C GLN A 322 -12.85 23.44 -3.96
N LEU A 323 -12.39 23.96 -5.10
CA LEU A 323 -11.45 25.07 -5.19
C LEU A 323 -12.09 26.25 -5.95
N PRO A 324 -12.11 27.46 -5.38
CA PRO A 324 -11.87 27.77 -3.96
C PRO A 324 -12.96 27.18 -3.05
N VAL A 325 -12.64 27.04 -1.75
CA VAL A 325 -13.62 26.62 -0.74
C VAL A 325 -14.51 27.83 -0.41
N PHE A 326 -15.81 27.68 -0.60
CA PHE A 326 -16.81 28.69 -0.25
C PHE A 326 -17.21 28.53 1.21
N ASN A 327 -16.99 29.57 2.02
CA ASN A 327 -17.47 29.59 3.39
C ASN A 327 -18.95 29.96 3.41
N MET A 328 -19.83 28.96 3.29
CA MET A 328 -21.29 29.19 3.25
C MET A 328 -21.84 29.89 4.50
N SER A 329 -21.17 29.78 5.65
CA SER A 329 -21.57 30.51 6.86
C SER A 329 -21.37 32.03 6.76
N SER A 330 -20.52 32.48 5.83
CA SER A 330 -20.26 33.90 5.54
C SER A 330 -21.21 34.49 4.50
N LEU A 331 -22.04 33.66 3.84
CA LEU A 331 -22.92 34.08 2.77
C LEU A 331 -23.89 35.15 3.28
N ARG A 332 -23.86 36.31 2.65
CA ARG A 332 -24.82 37.39 2.88
C ARG A 332 -25.41 37.82 1.55
N VAL A 333 -26.74 37.75 1.46
CA VAL A 333 -27.51 38.37 0.40
C VAL A 333 -27.71 39.83 0.78
N VAL A 334 -27.23 40.74 -0.06
CA VAL A 334 -27.40 42.18 0.09
C VAL A 334 -28.25 42.65 -1.08
N ASN A 335 -29.46 43.09 -0.76
CA ASN A 335 -30.30 43.82 -1.70
C ASN A 335 -29.79 45.26 -1.77
N GLU A 336 -29.82 45.89 -2.94
CA GLU A 336 -29.40 47.29 -3.09
C GLU A 336 -30.52 48.24 -2.58
N ASP A 337 -30.95 48.07 -1.32
CA ASP A 337 -31.91 48.95 -0.65
C ASP A 337 -31.38 50.37 -0.42
N HIS A 338 -30.16 50.68 -0.89
CA HIS A 338 -29.46 51.95 -0.65
C HIS A 338 -29.67 52.95 -1.79
N ARG A 339 -30.44 52.58 -2.81
CA ARG A 339 -31.00 53.55 -3.75
C ARG A 339 -32.39 53.95 -3.26
N THR A 340 -32.43 54.83 -2.25
CA THR A 340 -33.51 55.82 -2.18
C THR A 340 -33.34 56.81 -3.35
N TYR A 341 -33.50 56.30 -4.56
CA TYR A 341 -33.91 57.12 -5.68
C TYR A 341 -35.28 56.57 -6.03
N ALA A 342 -36.31 57.16 -5.43
CA ALA A 342 -37.61 57.18 -6.09
C ALA A 342 -37.31 57.63 -7.52
N SER A 343 -37.48 56.72 -8.47
CA SER A 343 -37.47 57.09 -9.88
C SER A 343 -38.58 58.11 -10.10
N ASN A 344 -38.51 58.94 -11.14
CA ASN A 344 -39.59 59.87 -11.44
C ASN A 344 -40.95 59.15 -11.66
N ALA A 345 -40.95 57.83 -11.90
CA ALA A 345 -42.16 57.02 -12.01
C ALA A 345 -42.78 56.67 -10.64
N ASP A 346 -42.00 56.67 -9.56
CA ASP A 346 -42.48 56.36 -8.21
C ASP A 346 -43.25 57.53 -7.58
N VAL A 347 -43.09 58.74 -8.12
CA VAL A 347 -43.83 59.96 -7.72
C VAL A 347 -45.29 59.89 -8.14
N ASP A 348 -45.61 59.18 -9.23
CA ASP A 348 -46.97 59.07 -9.78
C ASP A 348 -47.74 57.85 -9.23
N VAL A 349 -47.12 57.07 -8.34
CA VAL A 349 -47.78 55.91 -7.71
C VAL A 349 -48.79 56.42 -6.68
N ASN A 350 -50.03 55.96 -6.83
CA ASN A 350 -51.15 56.37 -5.98
C ASN A 350 -50.88 56.01 -4.51
N GLU A 351 -51.05 56.96 -3.60
CA GLU A 351 -50.73 56.85 -2.17
C GLU A 351 -51.48 55.71 -1.46
N SER A 352 -52.63 55.30 -1.98
CA SER A 352 -53.35 54.11 -1.52
C SER A 352 -52.54 52.82 -1.61
N ILE A 353 -51.68 52.67 -2.63
CA ILE A 353 -50.81 51.50 -2.82
C ILE A 353 -49.65 51.53 -1.81
N TRP A 354 -49.12 52.73 -1.52
CA TRP A 354 -48.11 52.92 -0.49
C TRP A 354 -48.67 52.62 0.90
N GLN A 355 -49.91 53.02 1.19
CA GLN A 355 -50.58 52.71 2.45
C GLN A 355 -50.74 51.21 2.69
N GLU A 356 -51.12 50.42 1.69
CA GLU A 356 -51.25 48.96 1.84
C GLU A 356 -49.91 48.30 2.17
N LEU A 357 -48.81 48.75 1.53
CA LEU A 357 -47.46 48.25 1.80
C LEU A 357 -46.91 48.71 3.16
N GLU A 358 -47.23 49.93 3.58
CA GLU A 358 -46.87 50.47 4.90
C GLU A 358 -47.62 49.75 6.03
N GLU A 359 -48.91 49.42 5.84
CA GLU A 359 -49.70 48.68 6.83
C GLU A 359 -49.14 47.27 7.09
N GLU A 360 -48.56 46.59 6.09
CA GLU A 360 -47.87 45.29 6.28
C GLU A 360 -46.55 45.39 7.07
N LEU A 361 -45.90 46.56 7.07
CA LEU A 361 -44.65 46.80 7.80
C LEU A 361 -44.88 47.16 9.27
N ILE A 362 -46.13 47.45 9.67
CA ILE A 362 -46.50 47.72 11.06
C ILE A 362 -46.72 46.37 11.78
N PRO A 363 -45.87 45.98 12.75
CA PRO A 363 -46.06 44.72 13.43
C PRO A 363 -47.38 44.72 14.22
N SER A 364 -48.26 43.77 13.91
CA SER A 364 -49.52 43.58 14.63
C SER A 364 -49.25 43.18 16.08
N SER A 365 -49.25 44.13 17.00
CA SER A 365 -49.14 43.85 18.45
C SER A 365 -49.91 44.86 19.27
N SER A 366 -50.92 44.36 19.98
CA SER A 366 -51.84 45.03 20.90
C SER A 366 -51.19 45.48 22.23
N VAL A 367 -49.99 46.03 22.22
CA VAL A 367 -49.34 46.52 23.44
C VAL A 367 -48.70 47.87 23.18
N VAL A 368 -49.28 48.91 23.81
CA VAL A 368 -48.72 50.26 23.88
C VAL A 368 -47.28 50.19 24.42
N ARG A 369 -46.30 50.56 23.61
CA ARG A 369 -44.91 50.79 24.03
C ARG A 369 -44.38 52.08 23.42
N THR A 370 -43.62 52.82 24.21
CA THR A 370 -43.39 54.27 24.13
C THR A 370 -42.19 54.72 23.28
N ASN A 371 -41.54 53.85 22.49
CA ASN A 371 -40.59 54.32 21.49
C ASN A 371 -40.29 53.22 20.45
N TRP A 372 -40.52 53.52 19.18
CA TRP A 372 -40.33 52.59 18.05
C TRP A 372 -38.85 52.38 17.69
N LEU A 373 -37.95 53.28 18.11
CA LEU A 373 -36.50 53.21 17.83
C LEU A 373 -35.72 52.21 18.71
N ASP A 374 -36.32 51.68 19.79
CA ASP A 374 -35.65 50.75 20.72
C ASP A 374 -35.78 49.26 20.34
N THR A 375 -36.39 48.94 19.21
CA THR A 375 -36.37 47.56 18.67
C THR A 375 -35.04 47.27 17.99
N GLN A 376 -33.97 47.11 18.75
CA GLN A 376 -32.87 46.25 18.35
C GLN A 376 -33.38 44.79 18.46
N PRO A 377 -33.57 44.05 17.35
CA PRO A 377 -33.87 42.64 17.47
C PRO A 377 -32.61 41.96 18.02
N LYS A 378 -32.69 41.53 19.29
CA LYS A 378 -31.73 40.58 19.86
C LYS A 378 -31.53 39.47 18.83
N SER A 379 -30.27 39.26 18.44
CA SER A 379 -29.85 38.25 17.46
C SER A 379 -30.31 36.86 17.88
N SER A 380 -31.46 36.43 17.37
CA SER A 380 -31.91 35.04 17.46
C SER A 380 -31.05 34.16 16.54
N PRO A 381 -30.55 32.99 16.97
CA PRO A 381 -29.66 32.14 16.16
C PRO A 381 -30.31 31.44 14.96
N PHE A 382 -31.57 31.75 14.61
CA PHE A 382 -32.37 31.01 13.64
C PHE A 382 -32.88 31.89 12.48
N ARG A 383 -31.98 32.64 11.81
CA ARG A 383 -32.31 33.47 10.64
C ARG A 383 -31.81 32.87 9.31
N ASN A 384 -31.80 31.53 9.17
CA ASN A 384 -31.30 30.85 7.97
C ASN A 384 -32.34 30.61 6.86
N ASN A 385 -33.60 31.00 7.04
CA ASN A 385 -34.63 30.91 5.99
C ASN A 385 -35.37 32.24 5.83
N LYS A 386 -34.63 33.30 5.46
CA LYS A 386 -35.27 34.50 4.91
C LYS A 386 -35.28 34.37 3.40
N ALA A 387 -36.46 34.10 2.83
CA ALA A 387 -36.73 34.54 1.49
C ALA A 387 -36.52 36.07 1.49
N CYS A 388 -35.43 36.54 0.89
CA CYS A 388 -35.26 37.96 0.64
C CYS A 388 -36.26 38.32 -0.45
N VAL A 389 -37.18 39.24 -0.15
CA VAL A 389 -38.07 39.82 -1.16
C VAL A 389 -37.20 40.79 -1.97
N CYS A 390 -37.18 40.62 -3.29
CA CYS A 390 -36.55 41.55 -4.22
C CYS A 390 -37.55 41.93 -5.31
N VAL A 391 -37.45 43.16 -5.81
CA VAL A 391 -38.33 43.62 -6.90
C VAL A 391 -37.73 43.18 -8.23
N ALA A 392 -38.59 42.83 -9.20
CA ALA A 392 -38.14 42.48 -10.54
C ALA A 392 -37.32 43.65 -11.15
N GLY A 393 -36.07 43.37 -11.52
CA GLY A 393 -35.13 44.37 -12.03
C GLY A 393 -34.13 44.91 -11.01
N GLU A 394 -34.25 44.56 -9.72
CA GLU A 394 -33.31 44.95 -8.69
C GLU A 394 -32.01 44.13 -8.73
N ALA A 395 -30.87 44.77 -8.46
CA ALA A 395 -29.58 44.10 -8.39
C ALA A 395 -29.40 43.40 -7.03
N VAL A 396 -29.31 42.07 -7.05
CA VAL A 396 -28.99 41.27 -5.86
C VAL A 396 -27.47 41.08 -5.78
N LYS A 397 -26.86 41.52 -4.68
CA LYS A 397 -25.43 41.30 -4.40
C LYS A 397 -25.27 40.12 -3.45
N LEU A 398 -24.41 39.17 -3.84
CA LEU A 398 -23.98 38.11 -2.93
C LEU A 398 -22.57 38.40 -2.44
N ASN A 399 -22.42 38.37 -1.12
CA ASN A 399 -21.12 38.49 -0.47
C ASN A 399 -20.80 37.13 0.18
N VAL A 400 -19.70 36.51 -0.24
CA VAL A 400 -19.27 35.19 0.24
C VAL A 400 -17.74 35.16 0.35
N GLU A 401 -17.25 34.64 1.46
CA GLU A 401 -15.83 34.45 1.68
C GLU A 401 -15.32 33.19 0.96
N LEU A 402 -14.24 33.36 0.21
CA LEU A 402 -13.57 32.38 -0.61
C LEU A 402 -12.19 32.11 -0.05
N LYS A 403 -11.85 30.84 0.17
CA LYS A 403 -10.54 30.43 0.69
C LYS A 403 -9.83 29.48 -0.26
N ASN A 404 -8.55 29.72 -0.52
CA ASN A 404 -7.69 28.75 -1.19
C ASN A 404 -7.06 27.80 -0.16
N PRO A 405 -7.42 26.49 -0.13
CA PRO A 405 -6.81 25.53 0.78
C PRO A 405 -5.42 25.06 0.33
N LEU A 406 -5.00 25.37 -0.91
CA LEU A 406 -3.69 25.02 -1.44
C LEU A 406 -2.63 26.06 -1.06
N GLN A 407 -1.36 25.67 -1.05
CA GLN A 407 -0.22 26.59 -0.95
C GLN A 407 0.13 27.23 -2.30
N ILE A 408 -0.38 26.69 -3.40
CA ILE A 408 -0.19 27.24 -4.75
C ILE A 408 -1.26 28.28 -5.03
N SER A 409 -0.93 29.29 -5.84
CA SER A 409 -1.94 30.22 -6.33
C SER A 409 -2.93 29.53 -7.27
N VAL A 410 -4.21 29.80 -7.08
CA VAL A 410 -5.30 29.28 -7.92
C VAL A 410 -5.92 30.46 -8.67
N ASN A 411 -5.97 30.34 -10.00
CA ASN A 411 -6.69 31.25 -10.87
C ASN A 411 -8.01 30.57 -11.28
N VAL A 412 -9.15 31.14 -10.88
CA VAL A 412 -10.47 30.65 -11.25
C VAL A 412 -11.18 31.70 -12.06
N SER A 413 -11.63 31.33 -13.25
CA SER A 413 -12.38 32.19 -14.15
C SER A 413 -13.79 31.66 -14.42
N GLY A 414 -14.71 32.56 -14.74
CA GLY A 414 -16.08 32.22 -15.11
C GLY A 414 -16.96 31.75 -13.95
N ILE A 415 -16.64 32.15 -12.71
CA ILE A 415 -17.51 31.86 -11.56
C ILE A 415 -18.85 32.56 -11.82
N SER A 416 -19.93 31.79 -11.78
CA SER A 416 -21.29 32.29 -11.97
C SER A 416 -22.25 31.60 -11.02
N LEU A 417 -23.33 32.30 -10.68
CA LEU A 417 -24.39 31.78 -9.85
C LEU A 417 -25.36 30.97 -10.71
N ILE A 418 -25.71 29.78 -10.22
CA ILE A 418 -26.79 28.98 -10.78
C ILE A 418 -28.05 29.33 -9.99
N CYS A 419 -28.99 30.01 -10.64
CA CYS A 419 -30.27 30.39 -10.05
C CYS A 419 -31.37 29.46 -10.57
N GLN A 420 -32.21 28.94 -9.69
CA GLN A 420 -33.39 28.17 -10.06
C GLN A 420 -34.64 28.91 -9.58
N LEU A 421 -35.52 29.27 -10.52
CA LEU A 421 -36.83 29.81 -10.19
C LEU A 421 -37.75 28.65 -9.80
N SER A 422 -38.35 28.73 -8.61
CA SER A 422 -39.41 27.80 -8.21
C SER A 422 -40.71 28.59 -8.01
N THR A 423 -41.73 28.29 -8.81
CA THR A 423 -43.06 28.89 -8.71
C THR A 423 -43.91 28.12 -7.69
N ASN A 424 -43.45 28.04 -6.43
CA ASN A 424 -44.25 27.48 -5.36
C ASN A 424 -45.07 28.58 -4.66
N LEU A 425 -46.16 28.99 -5.30
CA LEU A 425 -47.31 29.58 -4.60
C LEU A 425 -48.11 28.42 -3.99
N ASN A 426 -47.62 27.88 -2.87
CA ASN A 426 -48.40 27.08 -1.91
C ASN A 426 -47.54 26.90 -0.64
N ALA A 427 -47.40 27.97 0.12
CA ALA A 427 -47.02 27.88 1.53
C ALA A 427 -48.28 27.56 2.35
N SER A 428 -48.76 26.32 2.25
CA SER A 428 -49.60 25.72 3.29
C SER A 428 -49.45 24.21 3.22
N GLU A 429 -48.86 23.66 4.28
CA GLU A 429 -48.96 22.31 4.82
C GLU A 429 -47.60 21.80 5.31
N THR A 430 -47.28 22.18 6.55
CA THR A 430 -46.46 21.33 7.40
C THR A 430 -47.21 20.04 7.72
N GLY A 431 -46.67 18.90 7.30
CA GLY A 431 -46.80 17.65 8.05
C GLY A 431 -47.09 16.39 7.25
N ALA A 432 -46.03 15.67 6.86
CA ALA A 432 -45.84 14.25 7.17
C ALA A 432 -44.51 13.74 6.59
N LEU A 433 -43.44 13.85 7.37
CA LEU A 433 -42.28 12.98 7.24
C LEU A 433 -42.66 11.63 7.82
N THR A 434 -43.02 10.66 6.97
CA THR A 434 -42.94 9.24 7.35
C THR A 434 -41.48 8.82 7.29
N THR A 435 -40.94 8.54 8.47
CA THR A 435 -39.69 7.84 8.72
C THR A 435 -39.70 6.46 8.08
N ALA A 436 -38.77 6.19 7.17
CA ALA A 436 -38.24 4.86 6.94
C ALA A 436 -36.72 4.98 6.94
N ALA A 437 -36.11 4.39 7.97
CA ALA A 437 -34.69 4.28 8.13
C ALA A 437 -34.15 3.21 7.17
N GLU A 438 -33.29 3.61 6.24
CA GLU A 438 -32.25 2.73 5.70
C GLU A 438 -30.94 3.53 5.74
N GLU A 439 -30.02 3.03 6.56
CA GLU A 439 -28.64 3.48 6.62
C GLU A 439 -27.99 3.22 5.27
N ASP A 440 -27.60 4.28 4.56
CA ASP A 440 -26.58 4.12 3.54
C ASP A 440 -25.66 5.33 3.40
N ILE A 441 -24.39 4.97 3.24
CA ILE A 441 -23.17 5.75 3.28
C ILE A 441 -23.28 7.03 2.43
N ALA A 442 -23.07 8.18 3.07
CA ALA A 442 -23.04 9.50 2.43
C ALA A 442 -21.91 9.59 1.38
N SER A 443 -22.23 9.22 0.15
CA SER A 443 -21.58 9.75 -1.04
C SER A 443 -22.26 11.07 -1.38
N THR A 444 -21.59 12.19 -1.09
CA THR A 444 -21.98 13.51 -1.60
C THR A 444 -21.78 13.54 -3.11
N LYS A 445 -22.73 12.99 -3.87
CA LYS A 445 -22.98 13.40 -5.25
C LYS A 445 -23.90 14.62 -5.20
N PRO A 446 -23.48 15.80 -5.67
CA PRO A 446 -24.46 16.81 -6.03
C PRO A 446 -25.19 16.29 -7.27
N SER A 447 -26.50 16.08 -7.16
CA SER A 447 -27.36 15.83 -8.29
C SER A 447 -27.44 17.10 -9.13
N ILE A 448 -26.54 17.25 -10.10
CA ILE A 448 -26.68 18.24 -11.17
C ILE A 448 -27.30 17.50 -12.34
N SER A 449 -28.63 17.59 -12.42
CA SER A 449 -29.33 17.36 -13.67
C SER A 449 -28.98 18.51 -14.61
N THR A 450 -28.28 18.21 -15.70
CA THR A 450 -28.06 19.12 -16.82
C THR A 450 -29.43 19.45 -17.41
N PHE A 451 -29.99 20.60 -17.05
CA PHE A 451 -31.16 21.15 -17.72
C PHE A 451 -30.71 22.37 -18.51
N GLU A 452 -30.89 22.27 -19.83
CA GLU A 452 -30.74 23.36 -20.77
C GLU A 452 -31.63 24.53 -20.35
N SER A 453 -31.14 25.73 -20.68
CA SER A 453 -31.67 27.04 -20.31
C SER A 453 -33.18 27.18 -20.54
N ASP A 454 -33.95 27.14 -19.46
CA ASP A 454 -35.26 27.80 -19.43
C ASP A 454 -35.04 29.29 -19.15
N GLY A 455 -35.30 30.11 -20.17
CA GLY A 455 -35.60 31.56 -20.13
C GLY A 455 -34.78 32.44 -19.18
N ASN A 456 -33.90 33.28 -19.75
CA ASN A 456 -33.13 34.34 -19.08
C ASN A 456 -33.97 35.30 -18.21
N ASN A 457 -34.33 34.89 -17.00
CA ASN A 457 -34.95 35.77 -16.01
C ASN A 457 -33.92 36.43 -15.08
N PHE A 458 -32.66 35.98 -15.11
CA PHE A 458 -31.57 36.52 -14.30
C PHE A 458 -30.38 36.93 -15.17
N THR A 459 -29.87 38.15 -14.97
CA THR A 459 -28.60 38.61 -15.53
C THR A 459 -27.51 38.38 -14.48
N VAL A 460 -26.67 37.35 -14.68
CA VAL A 460 -25.64 36.95 -13.72
C VAL A 460 -24.27 37.48 -14.15
N SER A 461 -23.55 38.13 -13.24
CA SER A 461 -22.17 38.55 -13.47
C SER A 461 -21.21 37.36 -13.39
N LYS A 462 -20.20 37.34 -14.26
CA LYS A 462 -19.08 36.40 -14.16
C LYS A 462 -17.96 37.02 -13.35
N LEU A 463 -17.37 36.23 -12.47
CA LEU A 463 -16.30 36.65 -11.58
C LEU A 463 -15.03 35.84 -11.84
N ASP A 464 -13.93 36.55 -12.05
CA ASP A 464 -12.58 35.99 -12.21
C ASP A 464 -11.73 36.39 -11.00
N ILE A 465 -11.08 35.41 -10.35
CA ILE A 465 -10.34 35.64 -9.10
C ILE A 465 -9.02 34.88 -9.15
N VAL A 466 -7.97 35.57 -8.70
CA VAL A 466 -6.68 34.97 -8.34
C VAL A 466 -6.57 34.95 -6.82
N LEU A 467 -6.39 33.75 -6.25
CA LEU A 467 -6.11 33.55 -4.84
C LEU A 467 -4.69 33.01 -4.67
N GLY A 468 -3.88 33.68 -3.86
CA GLY A 468 -2.59 33.19 -3.39
C GLY A 468 -2.75 31.94 -2.51
N GLY A 469 -1.63 31.27 -2.21
CA GLY A 469 -1.62 30.10 -1.34
C GLY A 469 -2.14 30.42 0.06
N GLY A 470 -3.17 29.71 0.52
CA GLY A 470 -3.81 29.95 1.82
C GLY A 470 -4.63 31.26 1.90
N GLU A 471 -4.71 32.03 0.81
CA GLU A 471 -5.38 33.34 0.80
C GLU A 471 -6.89 33.18 0.99
N THR A 472 -7.48 34.14 1.71
CA THR A 472 -8.92 34.27 1.90
C THR A 472 -9.34 35.65 1.38
N LYS A 473 -10.32 35.70 0.47
CA LYS A 473 -10.93 36.93 -0.07
C LYS A 473 -12.43 36.91 0.17
N ARG A 474 -13.04 38.09 0.18
CA ARG A 474 -14.47 38.27 0.43
C ARG A 474 -15.11 39.09 -0.68
#